data_AF-A0A0N0XIH6-F1
#
_entry.id   AF-A0A0N0XIH6-F1
#
_cell.length_a   1.000
_cell.length_b   1.000
_cell.length_c   1.000
_cell.angle_alpha   90.00
_cell.angle_beta   90.00
_cell.angle_gamma   90.00
#
_symmetry.space_group_name_H-M   'P 1'
#
loop_
_entity.id
_entity.type
_entity.pdbx_description
1 polymer ?
#
loop_
_entity_poly.entity_id
_entity_poly.type
_entity_poly.pdbx_seq_one_letter_code
_entity_poly.pdbx_strand_id
1 'polypeptide(L)' 'MSVQLQNGRIMLTGICPVGDAQALLNALLDNPDAPLDLSGCRHLHAALWQIALCAGARVGGAPTDPFVEIVCNSGIRTI' A
#
# COMPACT_ATOMS: atom_id res chain seq x y z
N MET A 1 -9.64 7.83 -6.86
CA MET A 1 -8.72 7.76 -5.70
C MET A 1 -8.69 6.31 -5.24
N SER A 2 -7.52 5.67 -5.30
CA SER A 2 -7.36 4.24 -4.97
C SER A 2 -7.11 3.95 -3.48
N VAL A 3 -6.79 4.99 -2.70
CA VAL A 3 -6.49 4.94 -1.26
C VAL A 3 -7.77 5.18 -0.45
N GLN A 4 -8.10 4.26 0.46
CA GLN A 4 -9.28 4.39 1.33
C GLN A 4 -8.98 3.92 2.75
N LEU A 5 -9.43 4.64 3.77
CA LEU A 5 -9.42 4.14 5.15
C LEU A 5 -10.74 3.42 5.44
N GLN A 6 -10.68 2.11 5.68
CA GLN A 6 -11.85 1.29 6.01
C GLN A 6 -11.54 0.36 7.17
N ASN A 7 -12.43 0.31 8.16
CA ASN A 7 -12.32 -0.59 9.32
C ASN A 7 -10.94 -0.55 10.01
N GLY A 8 -10.35 0.65 10.10
CA GLY A 8 -9.03 0.87 10.69
C GLY A 8 -7.84 0.38 9.85
N ARG A 9 -8.04 0.18 8.54
CA ARG A 9 -6.99 -0.23 7.58
C ARG A 9 -6.94 0.71 6.40
N ILE A 10 -5.75 0.94 5.88
CA ILE A 10 -5.56 1.71 4.64
C ILE A 10 -5.59 0.73 3.48
N MET A 11 -6.62 0.78 2.66
CA MET A 11 -6.80 -0.11 1.51
C MET A 11 -6.32 0.55 0.22
N LEU A 12 -5.49 -0.16 -0.55
CA LEU A 12 -5.17 0.19 -1.94
C LEU A 12 -5.99 -0.68 -2.87
N THR A 13 -6.80 -0.05 -3.72
CA THR A 13 -7.77 -0.76 -4.57
C THR A 13 -7.67 -0.35 -6.04
N GLY A 14 -7.73 -1.34 -6.94
CA GLY A 14 -7.69 -1.11 -8.39
C GLY A 14 -6.32 -0.66 -8.89
N ILE A 15 -6.31 0.41 -9.69
CA ILE A 15 -5.09 1.01 -10.24
C ILE A 15 -4.64 2.11 -9.28
N CYS A 16 -3.43 2.00 -8.77
CA CYS A 16 -2.84 2.95 -7.82
C CYS A 16 -1.71 3.75 -8.51
N PRO A 17 -2.05 4.87 -9.19
CA PRO A 17 -1.09 5.67 -9.94
C PRO A 17 -0.23 6.55 -9.02
N VAL A 18 0.83 7.15 -9.57
CA VAL A 18 1.69 8.10 -8.83
C VAL A 18 0.91 9.28 -8.23
N GLY A 19 -0.20 9.70 -8.85
CA GLY A 19 -1.04 10.80 -8.36
C GLY A 19 -1.65 10.55 -6.98
N ASP A 20 -1.75 9.29 -6.53
CA ASP A 20 -2.26 8.93 -5.20
C ASP A 20 -1.17 8.95 -4.12
N ALA A 21 0.10 9.28 -4.46
CA ALA A 21 1.22 9.28 -3.53
C ALA A 21 0.99 10.16 -2.29
N GLN A 22 0.52 11.40 -2.47
CA GLN A 22 0.26 12.31 -1.36
C GLN A 22 -0.87 11.79 -0.47
N ALA A 23 -1.93 11.22 -1.06
CA ALA A 23 -3.06 10.67 -0.32
C ALA A 23 -2.64 9.48 0.56
N LEU A 24 -1.78 8.60 0.02
CA LEU A 24 -1.22 7.49 0.77
C LEU A 24 -0.32 7.98 1.91
N LEU A 25 0.58 8.93 1.65
CA LEU A 25 1.47 9.47 2.68
C LEU A 25 0.66 10.08 3.84
N ASN A 26 -0.35 10.90 3.54
CA ASN A 26 -1.21 11.49 4.56
C ASN A 26 -1.93 10.41 5.37
N ALA A 27 -2.52 9.41 4.69
CA ALA A 27 -3.22 8.31 5.37
C ALA A 27 -2.31 7.55 6.35
N LEU A 28 -1.06 7.28 5.95
CA LEU A 28 -0.05 6.60 6.78
C LEU A 28 0.40 7.45 7.97
N LEU A 29 0.59 8.76 7.77
CA LEU A 29 1.00 9.67 8.86
C LEU A 29 -0.13 9.90 9.86
N ASP A 30 -1.37 10.01 9.39
CA ASP A 30 -2.54 10.21 10.23
C ASP A 30 -2.95 8.93 10.98
N ASN A 31 -2.54 7.75 10.48
CA ASN A 31 -2.90 6.43 11.04
C ASN A 31 -1.66 5.51 11.13
N PRO A 32 -0.66 5.82 11.97
CA PRO A 32 0.64 5.13 11.98
C PRO A 32 0.53 3.62 12.30
N ASP A 33 -0.51 3.23 13.05
CA ASP A 33 -0.74 1.83 13.43
C ASP A 33 -1.67 1.08 12.46
N ALA A 34 -2.31 1.77 11.51
CA ALA A 34 -3.21 1.14 10.56
C ALA A 34 -2.41 0.32 9.53
N PRO A 35 -2.73 -0.97 9.34
CA PRO A 35 -2.05 -1.76 8.32
C PRO A 35 -2.46 -1.30 6.92
N LEU A 36 -1.52 -1.40 5.99
CA LEU A 36 -1.72 -1.18 4.57
C LEU A 36 -2.17 -2.49 3.92
N ASP A 37 -3.40 -2.52 3.41
CA ASP A 37 -4.00 -3.68 2.77
C ASP A 37 -3.92 -3.57 1.24
N LEU A 38 -3.26 -4.55 0.61
CA LEU A 38 -3.07 -4.61 -0.85
C LEU A 38 -4.01 -5.59 -1.55
N SER A 39 -4.93 -6.24 -0.83
CA SER A 39 -5.79 -7.31 -1.38
C SER A 39 -6.68 -6.88 -2.56
N GLY A 40 -7.00 -5.58 -2.65
CA GLY A 40 -7.76 -5.02 -3.77
C GLY A 40 -6.88 -4.42 -4.87
N CYS A 41 -5.56 -4.45 -4.72
CA CYS A 41 -4.63 -3.80 -5.62
C CYS A 41 -4.43 -4.65 -6.88
N ARG A 42 -4.61 -4.03 -8.05
CA ARG A 42 -4.34 -4.63 -9.37
C ARG A 42 -3.07 -4.06 -9.99
N HIS A 43 -2.79 -2.79 -9.79
CA HIS A 43 -1.55 -2.17 -10.25
C HIS A 43 -1.06 -1.17 -9.20
N LEU A 44 0.23 -1.24 -8.87
CA LEU A 44 0.87 -0.37 -7.89
C LEU A 44 2.03 0.37 -8.55
N HIS A 45 1.95 1.69 -8.60
CA HIS A 45 3.09 2.50 -9.01
C HIS A 45 4.21 2.41 -7.96
N ALA A 46 5.45 2.26 -8.39
CA ALA A 46 6.60 2.02 -7.50
C ALA A 46 6.77 3.08 -6.39
N ALA A 47 6.43 4.35 -6.68
CA ALA A 47 6.45 5.43 -5.69
C ALA A 47 5.57 5.17 -4.46
N LEU A 48 4.39 4.56 -4.64
CA LEU A 48 3.50 4.24 -3.52
C LEU A 48 4.11 3.14 -2.63
N TRP A 49 4.77 2.16 -3.26
CA TRP A 49 5.50 1.13 -2.55
C TRP A 49 6.69 1.70 -1.76
N GLN A 50 7.46 2.61 -2.38
CA GLN A 50 8.56 3.30 -1.71
C GLN A 50 8.08 4.11 -0.50
N ILE A 51 6.96 4.82 -0.62
CA ILE A 51 6.35 5.55 0.49
C ILE A 51 5.99 4.59 1.63
N ALA A 52 5.33 3.46 1.33
CA ALA A 52 4.96 2.47 2.34
C ALA A 52 6.19 1.90 3.08
N LEU A 53 7.27 1.60 2.35
CA LEU A 53 8.53 1.12 2.92
C LEU A 53 9.20 2.18 3.80
N CYS A 54 9.29 3.43 3.32
CA CYS A 54 9.89 4.54 4.08
C CYS A 54 9.08 4.90 5.33
N ALA A 55 7.75 4.77 5.26
CA ALA A 55 6.86 4.97 6.41
C ALA A 55 6.87 3.79 7.39
N GLY A 56 7.53 2.67 7.07
CA GLY A 56 7.52 1.47 7.91
C GLY A 56 6.14 0.82 8.03
N ALA A 57 5.29 0.99 7.01
CA ALA A 57 3.91 0.52 7.03
C ALA A 57 3.84 -1.00 7.25
N ARG A 58 2.93 -1.44 8.11
CA ARG A 58 2.62 -2.87 8.26
C ARG A 58 1.77 -3.31 7.08
N VAL A 59 2.38 -4.01 6.13
CA VAL A 59 1.70 -4.45 4.90
C VAL A 59 1.01 -5.80 5.13
N GLY A 60 -0.23 -5.92 4.66
CA GLY A 60 -1.02 -7.14 4.68
C GLY A 60 -1.89 -7.28 3.42
N GLY A 61 -2.46 -8.47 3.22
CA GLY A 61 -3.24 -8.80 2.02
C GLY A 61 -2.36 -9.01 0.79
N ALA A 62 -2.57 -10.12 0.08
CA ALA A 62 -1.84 -10.40 -1.15
C ALA A 62 -2.46 -9.62 -2.32
N PRO A 63 -1.68 -8.86 -3.11
CA PRO A 63 -2.16 -8.24 -4.35
C PRO A 63 -2.75 -9.28 -5.29
N THR A 64 -3.77 -8.89 -6.06
CA THR A 64 -4.38 -9.80 -7.06
C THR A 64 -3.55 -9.97 -8.32
N ASP A 65 -2.60 -9.06 -8.56
CA ASP A 65 -1.69 -9.09 -9.71
C ASP A 65 -0.35 -9.73 -9.31
N PRO A 66 0.10 -10.80 -10.02
CA PRO A 66 1.33 -11.52 -9.67
C PRO A 66 2.60 -10.67 -9.74
N PHE A 67 2.66 -9.67 -10.63
CA PHE A 67 3.82 -8.79 -10.72
C PHE A 67 3.89 -7.87 -9.50
N VAL A 68 2.74 -7.34 -9.07
CA VAL A 68 2.66 -6.53 -7.84
C VAL A 68 3.05 -7.37 -6.62
N GLU A 69 2.58 -8.62 -6.53
CA GLU A 69 2.94 -9.54 -5.46
C GLU A 69 4.47 -9.77 -5.37
N ILE A 70 5.13 -10.03 -6.50
CA ILE A 70 6.60 -10.23 -6.54
C ILE A 70 7.35 -9.00 -6.02
N VAL A 71 6.96 -7.81 -6.48
CA VAL A 71 7.61 -6.55 -6.08
C VAL A 71 7.41 -6.27 -4.59
N CYS A 72 6.20 -6.52 -4.06
CA CYS A 72 5.90 -6.32 -2.65
C CYS A 72 6.66 -7.32 -1.76
N ASN A 73 6.72 -8.59 -2.14
CA ASN A 73 7.42 -9.61 -1.36
C ASN A 73 8.94 -9.46 -1.36
N SER A 74 9.52 -8.78 -2.37
CA SER A 74 10.97 -8.54 -2.47
C SER A 74 11.48 -7.47 -1.50
N GLY A 75 10.59 -6.62 -0.97
CA GLY A 75 10.94 -5.50 -0.07
C GLY A 75 10.55 -5.69 1.39
N ILE A 76 9.75 -6.70 1.71
CA ILE A 76 9.29 -6.97 3.09
C ILE A 76 10.42 -7.66 3.86
N ARG A 77 11.05 -6.96 4.80
CA ARG A 77 11.75 -7.65 5.90
C ARG A 77 10.69 -8.39 6.70
N THR A 78 10.57 -9.70 6.50
CA THR A 78 9.79 -10.56 7.37
C THR A 78 10.39 -10.44 8.78
N ILE A 79 9.67 -9.76 9.68
CA ILE A 79 9.92 -9.81 11.12
C ILE A 79 9.33 -11.09 11.71
#